data_AF-A0A0D0X149-F1
#
_entry.id   AF-A0A0D0X149-F1
#
_cell.length_a   1.000
_cell.length_b   1.000
_cell.length_c   1.000
_cell.angle_alpha   90.00
_cell.angle_beta   90.00
_cell.angle_gamma   90.00
#
_symmetry.space_group_name_H-M   'P 1'
#
loop_
_entity.id
_entity.type
_entity.pdbx_description
1 polymer ?
#
loop_
_entity_poly.entity_id
_entity_poly.type
_entity_poly.pdbx_seq_one_letter_code
_entity_poly.pdbx_strand_id
1 'polypeptide(L)'
;MSSAEQTRDGVSLTNLDQPLAPDAGASKRDLVDYLDAVHGRLLPWLRGRPLSVVRVLRGQAPFMQKNLPKYTPDWVRRTSVWAEASHRDVSYALCDDRRTLLWFANQRAVEYHPTLSTVDRPGHPTDLVLDLDPPEGADFGVAVAAARLVRQALADVGLAGAVKTSGAKGLHVLVPVDGATSAEEAAAATRALAVRAERLDPALATTAFIREDRGGRVFVDSTRAGGASLVAAFSPRLRPGLPVSYPVGWDDLDAVVPADFTVRTVPALVADRDPWAGLLPPPQPLPADLVEQGRGIPVARVQAMHEGRRRARARRAAQSP
;
A
#
# COMPACT_ATOMS: atom_id res chain seq x y z
N MET A 1 30.49 -11.92 21.51
CA MET A 1 30.76 -10.48 21.68
C MET A 1 29.44 -9.81 22.02
N SER A 2 29.32 -9.26 23.22
CA SER A 2 28.11 -8.56 23.68
C SER A 2 27.82 -7.41 22.71
N SER A 3 26.67 -7.41 22.03
CA SER A 3 26.25 -6.22 21.28
C SER A 3 26.02 -5.14 22.32
N ALA A 4 26.84 -4.08 22.31
CA ALA A 4 26.62 -2.94 23.20
C ALA A 4 25.14 -2.54 23.18
N GLU A 5 24.55 -2.36 24.36
CA GLU A 5 23.15 -1.94 24.48
C GLU A 5 23.00 -0.57 23.80
N GLN A 6 22.41 -0.58 22.61
CA GLN A 6 22.20 0.63 21.85
C GLN A 6 20.80 1.14 22.12
N THR A 7 20.68 2.39 22.57
CA THR A 7 19.38 3.05 22.76
C THR A 7 19.23 4.20 21.77
N ARG A 8 18.08 4.30 21.12
CA ARG A 8 17.70 5.44 20.26
C ARG A 8 16.31 5.90 20.63
N ASP A 9 16.15 7.20 20.86
CA ASP A 9 14.86 7.81 21.26
C ASP A 9 14.22 7.13 22.49
N GLY A 10 15.03 6.65 23.42
CA GLY A 10 14.54 5.89 24.58
C GLY A 10 13.99 4.49 24.26
N VAL A 11 14.37 3.91 23.11
CA VAL A 11 14.12 2.49 22.75
C VAL A 11 15.42 1.70 22.80
N SER A 12 15.48 0.69 23.66
CA SER A 12 16.61 -0.26 23.71
C SER A 12 16.54 -1.23 22.54
N LEU A 13 17.59 -1.22 21.72
CA LEU A 13 17.71 -2.02 20.51
C LEU A 13 18.50 -3.28 20.79
N THR A 14 18.03 -4.41 20.26
CA THR A 14 18.67 -5.71 20.51
C THR A 14 18.92 -6.46 19.20
N ASN A 15 19.92 -7.34 19.19
CA ASN A 15 20.12 -8.29 18.10
C ASN A 15 20.27 -7.64 16.73
N LEU A 16 20.93 -6.48 16.69
CA LEU A 16 21.02 -5.63 15.52
C LEU A 16 21.79 -6.29 14.36
N ASP A 17 22.82 -7.05 14.68
CA ASP A 17 23.71 -7.64 13.68
C ASP A 17 23.13 -8.91 13.02
N GLN A 18 21.90 -9.28 13.38
CA GLN A 18 21.26 -10.47 12.83
C GLN A 18 20.54 -10.18 11.50
N PRO A 19 20.54 -11.14 10.56
CA PRO A 19 19.73 -11.06 9.35
C PRO A 19 18.23 -10.88 9.64
N LEU A 20 17.54 -10.11 8.80
CA LEU A 20 16.08 -9.96 8.85
C LEU A 20 15.37 -11.22 8.36
N ALA A 21 15.76 -11.73 7.20
CA ALA A 21 15.28 -12.96 6.57
C ALA A 21 16.42 -13.57 5.73
N PRO A 22 16.36 -14.88 5.38
CA PRO A 22 17.43 -15.56 4.64
C PRO A 22 17.89 -14.82 3.38
N ASP A 23 16.94 -14.35 2.56
CA ASP A 23 17.23 -13.73 1.26
C ASP A 23 17.12 -12.20 1.27
N ALA A 24 16.88 -11.57 2.42
CA ALA A 24 16.71 -10.12 2.50
C ALA A 24 18.01 -9.37 2.18
N GLY A 25 19.16 -10.02 2.35
CA GLY A 25 20.47 -9.40 2.16
C GLY A 25 20.76 -8.25 3.12
N ALA A 26 20.01 -8.14 4.22
CA ALA A 26 20.09 -7.06 5.19
C ALA A 26 19.86 -7.54 6.62
N SER A 27 20.51 -6.85 7.56
CA SER A 27 20.43 -7.05 9.00
C SER A 27 19.29 -6.25 9.62
N LYS A 28 18.97 -6.54 10.88
CA LYS A 28 18.05 -5.72 11.67
C LYS A 28 18.60 -4.30 11.86
N ARG A 29 19.93 -4.14 11.94
CA ARG A 29 20.61 -2.83 11.99
C ARG A 29 20.28 -2.01 10.75
N ASP A 30 20.39 -2.60 9.56
CA ASP A 30 20.06 -1.92 8.30
C ASP A 30 18.62 -1.39 8.29
N LEU A 31 17.66 -2.19 8.78
CA LEU A 31 16.25 -1.76 8.89
C LEU A 31 16.08 -0.60 9.88
N VAL A 32 16.70 -0.70 11.06
CA VAL A 32 16.61 0.34 12.08
C VAL A 32 17.24 1.64 11.57
N ASP A 33 18.44 1.56 10.99
CA ASP A 33 19.15 2.71 10.43
C ASP A 33 18.38 3.37 9.28
N TYR A 34 17.78 2.56 8.40
CA TYR A 34 16.93 3.06 7.34
C TYR A 34 15.71 3.81 7.87
N LEU A 35 14.91 3.18 8.74
CA LEU A 35 13.68 3.77 9.26
C LEU A 35 13.98 5.03 10.08
N ASP A 36 15.11 5.03 10.80
CA ASP A 36 15.61 6.20 11.49
C ASP A 36 15.98 7.32 10.52
N ALA A 37 16.71 7.03 9.44
CA ALA A 37 17.08 8.03 8.45
C ALA A 37 15.88 8.63 7.70
N VAL A 38 14.85 7.84 7.40
CA VAL A 38 13.69 8.29 6.61
C VAL A 38 12.46 8.66 7.45
N HIS A 39 12.55 8.65 8.80
CA HIS A 39 11.37 8.84 9.66
C HIS A 39 10.59 10.12 9.33
N GLY A 40 11.28 11.22 9.02
CA GLY A 40 10.65 12.50 8.67
C GLY A 40 9.81 12.45 7.39
N ARG A 41 10.11 11.51 6.49
CA ARG A 41 9.39 11.27 5.22
C ARG A 41 8.29 10.22 5.37
N LEU A 42 8.52 9.18 6.18
CA LEU A 42 7.59 8.08 6.40
C LEU A 42 6.46 8.44 7.37
N LEU A 43 6.76 9.10 8.50
CA LEU A 43 5.77 9.38 9.56
C LEU A 43 4.54 10.18 9.11
N PRO A 44 4.63 11.17 8.19
CA PRO A 44 3.43 11.83 7.65
C PRO A 44 2.40 10.86 7.07
N TRP A 45 2.82 9.70 6.55
CA TRP A 45 1.94 8.66 6.00
C TRP A 45 1.38 7.70 7.05
N LEU A 46 1.96 7.67 8.24
CA LEU A 46 1.55 6.76 9.31
C LEU A 46 0.70 7.46 10.38
N ARG A 47 0.93 8.77 10.57
CA ARG A 47 0.35 9.53 11.68
C ARG A 47 -1.18 9.49 11.68
N GLY A 48 -1.73 9.21 12.84
CA GLY A 48 -3.17 9.16 13.09
C GLY A 48 -3.87 7.99 12.41
N ARG A 49 -3.16 7.05 11.79
CA ARG A 49 -3.76 5.93 11.05
C ARG A 49 -3.55 4.61 11.79
N PRO A 50 -4.61 3.79 11.98
CA PRO A 50 -4.46 2.40 12.37
C PRO A 50 -3.43 1.68 11.49
N LEU A 51 -2.38 1.16 12.11
CA LEU A 51 -1.24 0.59 11.39
C LEU A 51 -1.25 -0.94 11.45
N SER A 52 -1.26 -1.58 10.29
CA SER A 52 -0.85 -2.98 10.15
C SER A 52 0.62 -3.04 9.73
N VAL A 53 1.37 -4.02 10.24
CA VAL A 53 2.77 -4.23 9.83
C VAL A 53 3.03 -5.66 9.41
N VAL A 54 3.90 -5.86 8.41
CA VAL A 54 4.45 -7.20 8.13
C VAL A 54 5.70 -7.38 8.97
N ARG A 55 5.70 -8.41 9.82
CA ARG A 55 6.83 -8.78 10.67
C ARG A 55 7.46 -10.07 10.19
N VAL A 56 8.77 -10.19 10.43
CA VAL A 56 9.52 -11.43 10.25
C VAL A 56 10.26 -11.79 11.52
N LEU A 57 9.76 -12.79 12.24
CA LEU A 57 10.45 -13.35 13.40
C LEU A 57 11.50 -14.36 12.95
N ARG A 58 12.48 -14.63 13.82
CA ARG A 58 13.59 -15.54 13.49
C ARG A 58 13.06 -16.93 13.18
N GLY A 59 13.51 -17.49 12.06
CA GLY A 59 13.15 -18.84 11.64
C GLY A 59 11.67 -19.03 11.33
N GLN A 60 10.90 -17.94 11.16
CA GLN A 60 9.47 -17.99 10.90
C GLN A 60 9.12 -17.32 9.58
N ALA A 61 8.02 -17.78 8.98
CA ALA A 61 7.43 -17.12 7.83
C ALA A 61 6.96 -15.69 8.22
N PRO A 62 6.99 -14.74 7.27
CA PRO A 62 6.45 -13.41 7.51
C PRO A 62 4.95 -13.46 7.80
N PHE A 63 4.47 -12.56 8.66
CA PHE A 63 3.05 -12.43 8.95
C PHE A 63 2.62 -10.98 9.11
N MET A 64 1.36 -10.70 8.78
CA MET A 64 0.73 -9.41 9.02
C MET A 64 0.26 -9.33 10.48
N GLN A 65 0.79 -8.38 11.22
CA GLN A 65 0.33 -8.01 12.56
C GLN A 65 -0.61 -6.81 12.47
N LYS A 66 -1.85 -7.01 12.94
CA LYS A 66 -2.84 -5.94 13.13
C LYS A 66 -2.99 -5.60 14.61
N ASN A 67 -3.18 -6.63 15.43
CA ASN A 67 -3.37 -6.50 16.87
C ASN A 67 -2.02 -6.31 17.58
N LEU A 68 -1.93 -5.31 18.45
CA LEU A 68 -0.78 -5.06 19.29
C LEU A 68 -0.56 -6.23 20.28
N PRO A 69 0.69 -6.69 20.48
CA PRO A 69 1.01 -7.70 21.48
C PRO A 69 0.90 -7.15 22.90
N LYS A 70 0.71 -8.02 23.89
CA LYS A 70 0.60 -7.65 25.32
C LYS A 70 1.82 -6.91 25.86
N TYR A 71 3.01 -7.15 25.30
CA TYR A 71 4.26 -6.48 25.71
C TYR A 71 4.46 -5.09 25.07
N THR A 72 3.48 -4.59 24.32
CA THR A 72 3.59 -3.26 23.71
C THR A 72 3.73 -2.20 24.79
N PRO A 73 4.76 -1.34 24.74
CA PRO A 73 4.96 -0.28 25.72
C PRO A 73 3.73 0.62 25.88
N ASP A 74 3.52 1.13 27.08
CA ASP A 74 2.41 2.00 27.45
C ASP A 74 2.37 3.31 26.65
N TRP A 75 3.55 3.86 26.32
CA TRP A 75 3.70 5.07 25.53
C TRP A 75 3.33 4.90 24.04
N VAL A 76 3.20 3.67 23.54
CA VAL A 76 2.71 3.45 22.17
C VAL A 76 1.20 3.71 22.13
N ARG A 77 0.83 4.83 21.50
CA ARG A 77 -0.57 5.20 21.24
C ARG A 77 -1.26 4.11 20.44
N ARG A 78 -2.53 3.88 20.76
CA ARG A 78 -3.33 2.81 20.16
C ARG A 78 -4.79 3.22 20.04
N THR A 79 -5.50 2.56 19.13
CA THR A 79 -6.94 2.67 18.95
C THR A 79 -7.57 1.28 18.88
N SER A 80 -8.85 1.16 19.26
CA SER A 80 -9.61 -0.07 19.10
C SER A 80 -10.48 0.03 17.85
N VAL A 81 -10.48 -1.02 17.03
CA VAL A 81 -11.35 -1.13 15.87
C VAL A 81 -12.04 -2.48 15.91
N TRP A 82 -13.38 -2.46 15.83
CA TRP A 82 -14.18 -3.67 15.71
C TRP A 82 -13.88 -4.38 14.37
N ALA A 83 -13.47 -5.64 14.44
CA ALA A 83 -13.21 -6.45 13.27
C ALA A 83 -14.32 -7.48 13.05
N GLU A 84 -15.25 -7.17 12.14
CA GLU A 84 -16.41 -8.01 11.82
C GLU A 84 -16.04 -9.46 11.51
N ALA A 85 -15.00 -9.67 10.69
CA ALA A 85 -14.58 -11.01 10.29
C ALA A 85 -14.14 -11.91 11.46
N SER A 86 -13.77 -11.33 12.59
CA SER A 86 -13.33 -12.07 13.78
C SER A 86 -14.19 -11.81 15.02
N HIS A 87 -15.27 -11.04 14.90
CA HIS A 87 -16.16 -10.64 15.99
C HIS A 87 -15.43 -10.24 17.28
N ARG A 88 -14.39 -9.40 17.13
CA ARG A 88 -13.60 -8.90 18.25
C ARG A 88 -13.02 -7.54 17.95
N ASP A 89 -12.69 -6.82 19.03
CA ASP A 89 -11.83 -5.64 18.97
C ASP A 89 -10.39 -6.00 18.61
N VAL A 90 -9.82 -5.21 17.70
CA VAL A 90 -8.40 -5.24 17.35
C VAL A 90 -7.78 -3.94 17.82
N SER A 91 -6.74 -4.05 18.66
CA SER A 91 -5.96 -2.90 19.12
C SER A 91 -4.86 -2.60 18.10
N TYR A 92 -5.04 -1.54 17.33
CA TYR A 92 -4.05 -1.06 16.36
C TYR A 92 -3.12 -0.04 17.00
N ALA A 93 -1.85 -0.04 16.59
CA ALA A 93 -0.94 1.04 16.93
C ALA A 93 -1.23 2.29 16.10
N LEU A 94 -0.95 3.45 16.69
CA LEU A 94 -0.78 4.71 15.98
C LEU A 94 0.70 5.05 15.99
N CYS A 95 1.36 4.89 14.84
CA CYS A 95 2.78 5.17 14.70
C CYS A 95 3.00 6.65 14.38
N ASP A 96 2.80 7.50 15.38
CA ASP A 96 2.75 8.96 15.21
C ASP A 96 4.12 9.64 15.31
N ASP A 97 5.11 8.93 15.88
CA ASP A 97 6.41 9.46 16.24
C ASP A 97 7.57 8.49 15.93
N ARG A 98 8.78 9.04 15.98
CA ARG A 98 10.03 8.32 15.71
C ARG A 98 10.26 7.20 16.71
N ARG A 99 9.97 7.42 18.00
CA ARG A 99 10.12 6.43 19.06
C ARG A 99 9.31 5.16 18.78
N THR A 100 8.05 5.31 18.37
CA THR A 100 7.15 4.21 18.00
C THR A 100 7.65 3.48 16.75
N LEU A 101 8.11 4.23 15.75
CA LEU A 101 8.70 3.66 14.54
C LEU A 101 9.95 2.81 14.85
N LEU A 102 10.85 3.30 15.71
CA LEU A 102 12.04 2.55 16.13
C LEU A 102 11.70 1.33 16.97
N TRP A 103 10.65 1.38 17.78
CA TRP A 103 10.15 0.18 18.46
C TRP A 103 9.65 -0.86 17.47
N PHE A 104 8.87 -0.47 16.46
CA PHE A 104 8.44 -1.39 15.39
C PHE A 104 9.64 -1.99 14.63
N ALA A 105 10.63 -1.17 14.28
CA ALA A 105 11.88 -1.65 13.69
C ALA A 105 12.57 -2.69 14.59
N ASN A 106 12.65 -2.41 15.89
CA ASN A 106 13.20 -3.33 16.89
C ASN A 106 12.40 -4.65 16.98
N GLN A 107 11.08 -4.58 16.73
CA GLN A 107 10.19 -5.73 16.65
C GLN A 107 10.25 -6.48 15.30
N ARG A 108 11.17 -6.10 14.39
CA ARG A 108 11.31 -6.64 13.03
C ARG A 108 10.06 -6.42 12.17
N ALA A 109 9.38 -5.28 12.35
CA ALA A 109 8.35 -4.82 11.43
C ALA A 109 9.02 -4.18 10.20
N VAL A 110 8.82 -4.79 9.04
CA VAL A 110 9.50 -4.43 7.79
C VAL A 110 8.58 -3.60 6.90
N GLU A 111 7.33 -4.02 6.72
CA GLU A 111 6.37 -3.29 5.89
C GLU A 111 5.33 -2.58 6.74
N TYR A 112 4.98 -1.34 6.37
CA TYR A 112 4.05 -0.48 7.09
C TYR A 112 2.83 -0.21 6.22
N HIS A 113 1.68 -0.69 6.66
CA HIS A 113 0.41 -0.67 5.93
C HIS A 113 -0.64 0.11 6.73
N PRO A 114 -0.59 1.45 6.74
CA PRO A 114 -1.63 2.27 7.36
C PRO A 114 -2.96 2.14 6.62
N THR A 115 -4.06 2.35 7.34
CA THR A 115 -5.38 2.56 6.73
C THR A 115 -5.46 3.87 5.95
N LEU A 116 -6.37 3.91 4.98
CA LEU A 116 -6.59 5.12 4.17
C LEU A 116 -7.32 6.25 4.92
N SER A 117 -7.89 5.98 6.10
CA SER A 117 -8.49 6.97 6.99
C SER A 117 -7.66 7.16 8.26
N THR A 118 -7.76 8.34 8.86
CA THR A 118 -7.26 8.60 10.23
C THR A 118 -8.30 8.17 11.28
N VAL A 119 -7.86 8.06 12.53
CA VAL A 119 -8.74 7.79 13.67
C VAL A 119 -9.73 8.92 13.95
N ASP A 120 -9.41 10.14 13.53
CA ASP A 120 -10.26 11.31 13.76
C ASP A 120 -11.45 11.35 12.80
N ARG A 121 -11.31 10.72 11.62
CA ARG A 121 -12.38 10.63 10.61
C ARG A 121 -12.48 9.21 10.04
N PRO A 122 -12.91 8.24 10.86
CA PRO A 122 -13.08 6.87 10.41
C PRO A 122 -14.11 6.82 9.27
N GLY A 123 -13.84 6.04 8.23
CA GLY A 123 -14.74 5.92 7.08
C GLY A 123 -14.64 7.06 6.06
N HIS A 124 -13.79 8.06 6.28
CA HIS A 124 -13.47 9.09 5.30
C HIS A 124 -11.99 8.95 4.90
N PRO A 125 -11.68 8.31 3.76
CA PRO A 125 -10.30 8.16 3.33
C PRO A 125 -9.71 9.52 2.92
N THR A 126 -8.40 9.66 3.07
CA THR A 126 -7.66 10.86 2.62
C THR A 126 -7.20 10.76 1.17
N ASP A 127 -7.21 9.55 0.60
CA ASP A 127 -6.70 9.28 -0.73
C ASP A 127 -7.54 8.20 -1.42
N LEU A 128 -7.80 8.36 -2.71
CA LEU A 128 -8.13 7.23 -3.58
C LEU A 128 -6.84 6.48 -3.95
N VAL A 129 -6.95 5.18 -4.22
CA VAL A 129 -5.81 4.35 -4.59
C VAL A 129 -6.17 3.49 -5.80
N LEU A 130 -5.36 3.61 -6.85
CA LEU A 130 -5.35 2.67 -7.98
C LEU A 130 -4.04 1.88 -7.92
N ASP A 131 -4.16 0.58 -7.64
CA ASP A 131 -3.04 -0.36 -7.52
C ASP A 131 -2.86 -1.10 -8.86
N LEU A 132 -1.70 -0.92 -9.48
CA LEU A 132 -1.42 -1.36 -10.84
C LEU A 132 -0.57 -2.61 -10.80
N ASP A 133 -1.21 -3.75 -11.05
CA ASP A 133 -0.61 -5.08 -10.98
C ASP A 133 -0.32 -5.61 -12.38
N PRO A 134 0.93 -5.51 -12.88
CA PRO A 134 1.30 -6.08 -14.16
C PRO A 134 1.29 -7.62 -14.11
N PRO A 135 1.19 -8.27 -15.28
CA PRO A 135 1.26 -9.72 -15.36
C PRO A 135 2.62 -10.24 -14.88
N GLU A 136 2.63 -11.50 -14.46
CA GLU A 136 3.85 -12.13 -13.98
C GLU A 136 4.88 -12.25 -15.11
N GLY A 137 6.10 -11.77 -14.86
CA GLY A 137 7.19 -11.77 -15.85
C GLY A 137 7.15 -10.61 -16.84
N ALA A 138 6.16 -9.72 -16.76
CA ALA A 138 6.09 -8.55 -17.62
C ALA A 138 7.17 -7.52 -17.26
N ASP A 139 7.58 -6.76 -18.27
CA ASP A 139 8.46 -5.60 -18.11
C ASP A 139 7.78 -4.49 -17.30
N PHE A 140 8.56 -3.72 -16.54
CA PHE A 140 8.04 -2.64 -15.72
C PHE A 140 7.37 -1.54 -16.54
N GLY A 141 7.81 -1.31 -17.78
CA GLY A 141 7.22 -0.35 -18.71
C GLY A 141 5.73 -0.60 -18.99
N VAL A 142 5.26 -1.85 -18.86
CA VAL A 142 3.83 -2.17 -18.99
C VAL A 142 3.02 -1.54 -17.84
N ALA A 143 3.55 -1.57 -16.61
CA ALA A 143 2.93 -0.88 -15.47
C ALA A 143 2.96 0.65 -15.65
N VAL A 144 4.05 1.20 -16.20
CA VAL A 144 4.16 2.63 -16.53
C VAL A 144 3.10 3.04 -17.55
N ALA A 145 2.94 2.26 -18.63
CA ALA A 145 1.93 2.53 -19.65
C ALA A 145 0.51 2.52 -19.05
N ALA A 146 0.18 1.55 -18.20
CA ALA A 146 -1.09 1.52 -17.47
C ALA A 146 -1.26 2.73 -16.52
N ALA A 147 -0.18 3.17 -15.86
CA ALA A 147 -0.22 4.38 -15.02
C ALA A 147 -0.53 5.65 -15.84
N ARG A 148 -0.06 5.73 -17.09
CA ARG A 148 -0.42 6.83 -18.00
C ARG A 148 -1.90 6.82 -18.37
N LEU A 149 -2.50 5.64 -18.57
CA LEU A 149 -3.95 5.53 -18.78
C LEU A 149 -4.73 6.04 -17.57
N VAL A 150 -4.29 5.69 -16.36
CA VAL A 150 -4.87 6.23 -15.12
C VAL A 150 -4.69 7.75 -15.03
N ARG A 151 -3.51 8.28 -15.35
CA ARG A 151 -3.24 9.73 -15.37
C ARG A 151 -4.20 10.45 -16.32
N GLN A 152 -4.44 9.90 -17.51
CA GLN A 152 -5.39 10.45 -18.47
C GLN A 152 -6.83 10.38 -17.93
N ALA A 153 -7.26 9.24 -17.39
CA ALA A 153 -8.59 9.06 -16.82
C ALA A 153 -8.87 10.03 -15.65
N LEU A 154 -7.85 10.40 -14.87
CA LEU A 154 -7.91 11.43 -13.85
C LEU A 154 -8.04 12.83 -14.46
N ALA A 155 -7.20 13.16 -15.45
CA ALA A 155 -7.21 14.45 -16.12
C ALA A 155 -8.56 14.75 -16.79
N ASP A 156 -9.19 13.73 -17.41
CA ASP A 156 -10.50 13.83 -18.06
C ASP A 156 -11.64 14.25 -17.11
N VAL A 157 -11.45 14.13 -15.80
CA VAL A 157 -12.40 14.53 -14.76
C VAL A 157 -11.88 15.66 -13.87
N GLY A 158 -10.80 16.32 -14.28
CA GLY A 158 -10.20 17.42 -13.53
C GLY A 158 -9.53 17.00 -12.22
N LEU A 159 -9.17 15.72 -12.08
CA LEU A 159 -8.40 15.22 -10.93
C LEU A 159 -6.92 15.06 -11.29
N ALA A 160 -6.07 15.18 -10.29
CA ALA A 160 -4.66 14.87 -10.34
C ALA A 160 -4.29 13.85 -9.25
N GLY A 161 -3.24 13.08 -9.50
CA GLY A 161 -2.68 12.14 -8.52
C GLY A 161 -1.16 12.11 -8.57
N ALA A 162 -0.55 11.44 -7.60
CA ALA A 162 0.88 11.16 -7.53
C ALA A 162 1.13 9.66 -7.63
N VAL A 163 2.31 9.27 -8.10
CA VAL A 163 2.65 7.87 -8.37
C VAL A 163 3.87 7.42 -7.57
N LYS A 164 3.81 6.21 -7.01
CA LYS A 164 4.94 5.58 -6.34
C LYS A 164 5.12 4.16 -6.83
N THR A 165 6.36 3.68 -6.83
CA THR A 165 6.61 2.24 -6.97
C THR A 165 5.97 1.51 -5.80
N SER A 166 5.48 0.29 -6.05
CA SER A 166 4.98 -0.57 -4.97
C SER A 166 6.12 -1.11 -4.09
N GLY A 167 7.37 -1.08 -4.57
CA GLY A 167 8.48 -1.88 -4.05
C GLY A 167 8.34 -3.38 -4.36
N ALA A 168 7.43 -3.74 -5.25
CA ALA A 168 7.27 -5.09 -5.81
C ALA A 168 7.36 -5.01 -7.34
N LYS A 169 6.31 -5.39 -8.06
CA LYS A 169 6.27 -5.38 -9.53
C LYS A 169 5.47 -4.20 -10.11
N GLY A 170 4.55 -3.63 -9.31
CA GLY A 170 3.56 -2.66 -9.75
C GLY A 170 3.82 -1.22 -9.31
N LEU A 171 2.85 -0.37 -9.62
CA LEU A 171 2.78 1.05 -9.24
C LEU A 171 1.52 1.30 -8.41
N HIS A 172 1.56 2.30 -7.54
CA HIS A 172 0.35 2.85 -6.93
C HIS A 172 0.16 4.29 -7.38
N VAL A 173 -1.04 4.63 -7.83
CA VAL A 173 -1.46 6.02 -8.05
C VAL A 173 -2.36 6.44 -6.89
N LEU A 174 -1.98 7.51 -6.21
CA LEU A 174 -2.70 8.10 -5.08
C LEU A 174 -3.32 9.42 -5.50
N VAL A 175 -4.59 9.61 -5.14
CA VAL A 175 -5.35 10.84 -5.45
C VAL A 175 -5.83 11.42 -4.12
N PRO A 176 -5.16 12.45 -3.59
CA PRO A 176 -5.61 13.14 -2.38
C PRO A 176 -7.02 13.68 -2.54
N VAL A 177 -7.90 13.29 -1.62
CA VAL A 177 -9.30 13.74 -1.59
C VAL A 177 -9.59 14.56 -0.35
N ASP A 178 -10.60 15.41 -0.45
CA ASP A 178 -11.07 16.15 0.71
C ASP A 178 -11.54 15.22 1.83
N GLY A 179 -11.37 15.67 3.08
CA GLY A 179 -11.79 14.89 4.25
C GLY A 179 -13.31 14.78 4.42
N ALA A 180 -14.11 15.13 3.40
CA ALA A 180 -15.56 14.97 3.36
C ALA A 180 -15.98 13.72 2.58
N THR A 181 -15.15 13.29 1.62
CA THR A 181 -15.34 12.06 0.84
C THR A 181 -15.56 10.84 1.75
N SER A 182 -16.69 10.15 1.59
CA SER A 182 -16.97 8.90 2.29
C SER A 182 -16.27 7.71 1.66
N ALA A 183 -16.09 6.63 2.42
CA ALA A 183 -15.51 5.37 1.94
C ALA A 183 -16.29 4.77 0.75
N GLU A 184 -17.61 4.94 0.72
CA GLU A 184 -18.45 4.47 -0.39
C GLU A 184 -18.20 5.29 -1.65
N GLU A 185 -18.16 6.61 -1.54
CA GLU A 185 -17.89 7.53 -2.67
C GLU A 185 -16.49 7.31 -3.21
N ALA A 186 -15.49 7.16 -2.34
CA ALA A 186 -14.13 6.82 -2.73
C ALA A 186 -14.08 5.49 -3.50
N ALA A 187 -14.79 4.46 -3.02
CA ALA A 187 -14.84 3.17 -3.71
C ALA A 187 -15.54 3.28 -5.08
N ALA A 188 -16.61 4.07 -5.18
CA ALA A 188 -17.30 4.34 -6.43
C ALA A 188 -16.39 5.07 -7.43
N ALA A 189 -15.82 6.21 -7.04
CA ALA A 189 -14.93 6.99 -7.90
C ALA A 189 -13.72 6.18 -8.37
N THR A 190 -13.10 5.40 -7.48
CA THR A 190 -11.96 4.54 -7.86
C THR A 190 -12.36 3.48 -8.89
N ARG A 191 -13.55 2.86 -8.78
CA ARG A 191 -14.06 1.95 -9.82
C ARG A 191 -14.27 2.66 -11.15
N ALA A 192 -14.87 3.84 -11.14
CA ALA A 192 -15.11 4.62 -12.35
C ALA A 192 -13.80 4.98 -13.06
N LEU A 193 -12.79 5.40 -12.31
CA LEU A 193 -11.45 5.69 -12.83
C LEU A 193 -10.78 4.45 -13.42
N ALA A 194 -10.85 3.31 -12.74
CA ALA A 194 -10.27 2.06 -13.24
C ALA A 194 -10.92 1.59 -14.55
N VAL A 195 -12.25 1.65 -14.65
CA VAL A 195 -12.97 1.31 -15.89
C VAL A 195 -12.68 2.35 -17.00
N ARG A 196 -12.55 3.63 -16.67
CA ARG A 196 -12.11 4.66 -17.64
C ARG A 196 -10.73 4.32 -18.20
N ALA A 197 -9.78 3.99 -17.34
CA ALA A 197 -8.43 3.60 -17.75
C ALA A 197 -8.43 2.33 -18.63
N GLU A 198 -9.19 1.30 -18.28
CA GLU A 198 -9.36 0.10 -19.12
C GLU A 198 -9.95 0.43 -20.49
N ARG A 199 -10.90 1.37 -20.60
CA ARG A 199 -11.49 1.74 -21.90
C ARG A 199 -10.54 2.51 -22.81
N LEU A 200 -9.56 3.22 -22.25
CA LEU A 200 -8.56 3.95 -23.03
C LEU A 200 -7.66 2.99 -23.81
N ASP A 201 -7.30 1.85 -23.21
CA ASP A 201 -6.61 0.76 -23.89
C ASP A 201 -6.99 -0.61 -23.27
N PRO A 202 -8.02 -1.29 -23.83
CA PRO A 202 -8.50 -2.58 -23.32
C PRO A 202 -7.58 -3.74 -23.70
N ALA A 203 -6.57 -3.53 -24.54
CA ALA A 203 -5.56 -4.53 -24.84
C ALA A 203 -4.44 -4.51 -23.79
N LEU A 204 -4.19 -3.37 -23.14
CA LEU A 204 -3.16 -3.19 -22.14
C LEU A 204 -3.66 -3.37 -20.70
N ALA A 205 -4.82 -2.81 -20.36
CA ALA A 205 -5.33 -2.74 -19.00
C ALA A 205 -6.61 -3.55 -18.80
N THR A 206 -6.91 -3.92 -17.56
CA THR A 206 -8.16 -4.59 -17.23
C THR A 206 -8.62 -4.38 -15.79
N THR A 207 -9.93 -4.40 -15.56
CA THR A 207 -10.54 -4.42 -14.23
C THR A 207 -11.00 -5.82 -13.78
N ALA A 208 -10.65 -6.86 -14.55
CA ALA A 208 -11.00 -8.23 -14.23
C ALA A 208 -10.35 -8.70 -12.90
N PHE A 209 -11.18 -8.94 -11.88
CA PHE A 209 -10.72 -9.34 -10.56
C PHE A 209 -10.04 -10.73 -10.56
N ILE A 210 -10.59 -11.67 -11.33
CA ILE A 210 -10.09 -13.05 -11.44
C ILE A 210 -8.84 -13.07 -12.33
N ARG A 211 -7.75 -13.65 -11.83
CA ARG A 211 -6.42 -13.59 -12.46
C ARG A 211 -6.43 -14.20 -13.87
N GLU A 212 -7.14 -15.30 -14.06
CA GLU A 212 -7.24 -16.01 -15.34
C GLU A 212 -7.95 -15.16 -16.41
N ASP A 213 -8.93 -14.35 -16.00
CA ASP A 213 -9.74 -13.52 -16.90
C ASP A 213 -8.97 -12.24 -17.34
N ARG A 214 -7.80 -11.97 -16.74
CA ARG A 214 -6.95 -10.81 -17.07
C ARG A 214 -6.22 -10.94 -18.40
N GLY A 215 -6.02 -12.16 -18.91
CA GLY A 215 -5.48 -12.40 -20.24
C GLY A 215 -4.15 -11.69 -20.55
N GLY A 216 -3.23 -11.61 -19.58
CA GLY A 216 -1.93 -10.96 -19.76
C GLY A 216 -1.96 -9.43 -19.78
N ARG A 217 -3.04 -8.81 -19.30
CA ARG A 217 -3.19 -7.35 -19.15
C ARG A 217 -2.83 -6.89 -17.74
N VAL A 218 -2.52 -5.60 -17.58
CA VAL A 218 -2.31 -4.97 -16.27
C VAL A 218 -3.64 -4.88 -15.54
N PHE A 219 -3.70 -5.41 -14.32
CA PHE A 219 -4.86 -5.26 -13.49
C PHE A 219 -4.85 -3.88 -12.83
N VAL A 220 -5.88 -3.08 -13.11
CA VAL A 220 -6.11 -1.78 -12.47
C VAL A 220 -7.02 -2.04 -11.26
N ASP A 221 -6.40 -2.33 -10.12
CA ASP A 221 -7.11 -2.71 -8.90
C ASP A 221 -7.73 -1.49 -8.22
N SER A 222 -9.06 -1.39 -8.32
CA SER A 222 -9.88 -0.40 -7.64
C SER A 222 -10.43 -0.87 -6.30
N THR A 223 -10.03 -2.05 -5.80
CA THR A 223 -10.56 -2.64 -4.57
C THR A 223 -9.87 -2.12 -3.31
N ARG A 224 -8.80 -1.34 -3.48
CA ARG A 224 -8.09 -0.60 -2.42
C ARG A 224 -8.86 0.66 -1.99
N ALA A 225 -10.12 0.49 -1.60
CA ALA A 225 -10.98 1.58 -1.12
C ALA A 225 -11.59 1.24 0.25
N GLY A 226 -12.02 2.26 1.00
CA GLY A 226 -12.91 2.14 2.15
C GLY A 226 -12.51 1.09 3.21
N GLY A 227 -11.54 1.42 4.07
CA GLY A 227 -11.07 0.55 5.16
C GLY A 227 -9.92 -0.39 4.80
N ALA A 228 -9.50 -0.41 3.53
CA ALA A 228 -8.26 -1.05 3.11
C ALA A 228 -7.03 -0.38 3.73
N SER A 229 -5.92 -1.11 3.73
CA SER A 229 -4.58 -0.57 4.01
C SER A 229 -3.73 -0.64 2.76
N LEU A 230 -2.77 0.27 2.65
CA LEU A 230 -1.82 0.34 1.55
C LEU A 230 -0.42 0.46 2.15
N VAL A 231 0.58 -0.16 1.53
CA VAL A 231 1.97 0.06 1.92
C VAL A 231 2.32 1.55 1.81
N ALA A 232 2.82 2.13 2.90
CA ALA A 232 3.14 3.56 2.96
C ALA A 232 4.26 3.92 1.98
N ALA A 233 4.27 5.18 1.51
CA ALA A 233 5.44 5.74 0.85
C ALA A 233 6.65 5.63 1.79
N PHE A 234 7.82 5.28 1.25
CA PHE A 234 9.05 4.99 1.97
C PHE A 234 9.03 3.72 2.86
N SER A 235 7.94 2.94 2.87
CA SER A 235 7.98 1.64 3.54
C SER A 235 8.85 0.65 2.75
N PRO A 236 9.74 -0.10 3.41
CA PRO A 236 10.38 -1.27 2.83
C PRO A 236 9.36 -2.36 2.47
N ARG A 237 9.77 -3.27 1.59
CA ARG A 237 9.08 -4.51 1.25
C ARG A 237 9.98 -5.69 1.62
N LEU A 238 9.41 -6.72 2.24
CA LEU A 238 10.16 -7.91 2.62
C LEU A 238 10.37 -8.82 1.41
N ARG A 239 11.32 -8.41 0.57
CA ARG A 239 11.74 -9.06 -0.67
C ARG A 239 13.27 -9.03 -0.78
N PRO A 240 13.88 -9.82 -1.68
CA PRO A 240 15.33 -9.74 -1.91
C PRO A 240 15.77 -8.30 -2.18
N GLY A 241 16.79 -7.84 -1.45
CA GLY A 241 17.31 -6.47 -1.53
C GLY A 241 16.53 -5.41 -0.74
N LEU A 242 15.43 -5.77 -0.06
CA LEU A 242 14.53 -4.86 0.66
C LEU A 242 14.17 -3.59 -0.14
N PRO A 243 13.51 -3.75 -1.30
CA PRO A 243 13.06 -2.62 -2.08
C PRO A 243 12.05 -1.78 -1.30
N VAL A 244 11.92 -0.51 -1.68
CA VAL A 244 11.10 0.49 -1.00
C VAL A 244 9.95 0.91 -1.90
N SER A 245 8.75 1.13 -1.33
CA SER A 245 7.68 1.81 -2.04
C SER A 245 8.05 3.28 -2.20
N TYR A 246 8.62 3.64 -3.34
CA TYR A 246 9.29 4.92 -3.53
C TYR A 246 8.47 5.88 -4.41
N PRO A 247 8.19 7.10 -3.93
CA PRO A 247 7.68 8.25 -4.70
C PRO A 247 8.44 8.52 -5.99
N VAL A 248 7.74 8.62 -7.13
CA VAL A 248 8.40 8.92 -8.42
C VAL A 248 7.64 10.02 -9.18
N GLY A 249 8.38 10.88 -9.88
CA GLY A 249 7.80 11.89 -10.74
C GLY A 249 7.12 11.25 -11.94
N TRP A 250 5.99 11.82 -12.38
CA TRP A 250 5.32 11.31 -13.58
C TRP A 250 6.22 11.35 -14.81
N ASP A 251 7.06 12.37 -14.95
CA ASP A 251 7.90 12.55 -16.14
C ASP A 251 9.17 11.69 -16.07
N ASP A 252 9.51 11.15 -14.89
CA ASP A 252 10.67 10.28 -14.68
C ASP A 252 10.34 8.79 -14.82
N LEU A 253 9.05 8.42 -14.91
CA LEU A 253 8.59 7.02 -14.83
C LEU A 253 9.28 6.08 -15.83
N ASP A 254 9.56 6.55 -17.04
CA ASP A 254 10.15 5.73 -18.10
C ASP A 254 11.62 5.37 -17.82
N ALA A 255 12.29 6.10 -16.92
CA ALA A 255 13.66 5.84 -16.48
C ALA A 255 13.73 5.08 -15.14
N VAL A 256 12.59 4.79 -14.51
CA VAL A 256 12.54 4.16 -13.19
C VAL A 256 12.88 2.68 -13.28
N VAL A 257 13.88 2.25 -12.50
CA VAL A 257 14.16 0.85 -12.18
C VAL A 257 13.77 0.60 -10.72
N PRO A 258 12.66 -0.11 -10.41
CA PRO A 258 12.18 -0.26 -9.03
C PRO A 258 13.21 -0.88 -8.06
N ALA A 259 14.11 -1.73 -8.58
CA ALA A 259 15.15 -2.38 -7.79
C ALA A 259 16.22 -1.41 -7.26
N ASP A 260 16.33 -0.21 -7.84
CA ASP A 260 17.31 0.80 -7.40
C ASP A 260 16.87 1.49 -6.10
N PHE A 261 15.59 1.39 -5.72
CA PHE A 261 15.07 1.95 -4.48
C PHE A 261 15.07 0.91 -3.39
N THR A 262 16.06 0.94 -2.52
CA THR A 262 16.25 -0.02 -1.42
C THR A 262 16.46 0.72 -0.10
N VAL A 263 16.43 -0.03 1.01
CA VAL A 263 16.80 0.50 2.32
C VAL A 263 18.22 1.07 2.40
N ARG A 264 19.10 0.75 1.43
CA ARG A 264 20.48 1.25 1.37
C ARG A 264 20.64 2.50 0.51
N THR A 265 19.84 2.63 -0.53
CA THR A 265 19.98 3.70 -1.53
C THR A 265 19.08 4.88 -1.24
N VAL A 266 17.86 4.63 -0.78
CA VAL A 266 16.84 5.67 -0.54
C VAL A 266 17.27 6.77 0.44
N PRO A 267 17.98 6.50 1.55
CA PRO A 267 18.41 7.56 2.47
C PRO A 267 19.18 8.70 1.78
N ALA A 268 20.08 8.36 0.86
CA ALA A 268 20.83 9.37 0.10
C ALA A 268 19.93 10.15 -0.87
N LEU A 269 18.92 9.50 -1.47
CA LEU A 269 18.00 10.12 -2.43
C LEU A 269 17.03 11.14 -1.81
N VAL A 270 16.82 11.07 -0.49
CA VAL A 270 15.85 11.91 0.25
C VAL A 270 16.47 12.82 1.30
N ALA A 271 17.81 12.85 1.39
CA ALA A 271 18.54 13.64 2.37
C ALA A 271 18.14 15.12 2.32
N ASP A 272 18.13 15.70 1.11
CA ASP A 272 17.93 17.14 0.92
C ASP A 272 16.52 17.52 0.44
N ARG A 273 15.64 16.54 0.16
CA ARG A 273 14.29 16.80 -0.35
C ARG A 273 13.26 15.79 0.13
N ASP A 274 12.01 16.21 0.17
CA ASP A 274 10.86 15.32 0.26
C ASP A 274 10.23 15.18 -1.13
N PRO A 275 10.60 14.12 -1.90
CA PRO A 275 10.08 13.98 -3.25
C PRO A 275 8.55 13.82 -3.24
N TRP A 276 7.98 13.24 -2.20
CA TRP A 276 6.56 12.94 -2.19
C TRP A 276 5.71 14.16 -1.91
N ALA A 277 6.12 14.98 -0.93
CA ALA A 277 5.45 16.24 -0.64
C ALA A 277 5.42 17.18 -1.87
N GLY A 278 6.48 17.18 -2.68
CA GLY A 278 6.54 17.97 -3.92
C GLY A 278 5.73 17.38 -5.09
N LEU A 279 5.37 16.10 -5.05
CA LEU A 279 4.66 15.41 -6.12
C LEU A 279 3.16 15.30 -5.90
N LEU A 280 2.69 15.44 -4.65
CA LEU A 280 1.28 15.34 -4.34
C LEU A 280 0.52 16.61 -4.73
N PRO A 281 -0.60 16.47 -5.47
CA PRO A 281 -1.52 17.59 -5.62
C PRO A 281 -2.21 17.88 -4.27
N PRO A 282 -2.77 19.09 -4.09
CA PRO A 282 -3.61 19.37 -2.93
C PRO A 282 -4.82 18.41 -2.88
N PRO A 283 -5.44 18.18 -1.71
CA PRO A 283 -6.70 17.45 -1.61
C PRO A 283 -7.79 18.04 -2.50
N GLN A 284 -8.50 17.18 -3.22
CA GLN A 284 -9.49 17.57 -4.23
C GLN A 284 -10.90 17.06 -3.85
N PRO A 285 -11.97 17.81 -4.13
CA PRO A 285 -13.32 17.28 -4.07
C PRO A 285 -13.56 16.27 -5.20
N LEU A 286 -14.36 15.24 -4.95
CA LEU A 286 -14.72 14.28 -5.99
C LEU A 286 -15.83 14.83 -6.90
N PRO A 287 -15.68 14.73 -8.24
CA PRO A 287 -16.76 15.03 -9.17
C PRO A 287 -17.98 14.13 -8.93
N ALA A 288 -19.17 14.72 -8.84
CA ALA A 288 -20.40 13.99 -8.54
C ALA A 288 -20.77 12.96 -9.62
N ASP A 289 -20.54 13.30 -10.89
CA ASP A 289 -20.76 12.43 -12.05
C ASP A 289 -19.82 11.20 -12.03
N LEU A 290 -18.58 11.37 -11.57
CA LEU A 290 -17.62 10.28 -11.39
C LEU A 290 -18.11 9.29 -10.32
N VAL A 291 -18.60 9.81 -9.19
CA VAL A 291 -19.16 8.99 -8.11
C VAL A 291 -20.42 8.26 -8.59
N GLU A 292 -21.34 8.94 -9.28
CA GLU A 292 -22.56 8.35 -9.83
C GLU A 292 -22.25 7.22 -10.82
N GLN A 293 -21.34 7.46 -11.76
CA GLN A 293 -20.84 6.42 -12.67
C GLN A 293 -20.30 5.22 -11.89
N GLY A 294 -19.50 5.47 -10.85
CA GLY A 294 -18.91 4.45 -10.00
C GLY A 294 -19.92 3.59 -9.25
N ARG A 295 -21.04 4.18 -8.82
CA ARG A 295 -22.16 3.47 -8.19
C ARG A 295 -22.88 2.54 -9.17
N GLY A 296 -22.96 2.92 -10.44
CA GLY A 296 -23.49 2.08 -11.52
C GLY A 296 -22.59 0.90 -11.91
N ILE A 297 -21.29 0.95 -11.57
CA ILE A 297 -20.34 -0.13 -11.85
C ILE A 297 -20.38 -1.16 -10.72
N PRO A 298 -20.69 -2.44 -11.01
CA PRO A 298 -20.72 -3.47 -10.00
C PRO A 298 -19.36 -3.69 -9.32
N VAL A 299 -19.38 -4.14 -8.07
CA VAL A 299 -18.14 -4.44 -7.33
C VAL A 299 -17.49 -5.69 -7.92
N ALA A 300 -16.30 -5.54 -8.51
CA ALA A 300 -15.60 -6.61 -9.24
C ALA A 300 -15.42 -7.90 -8.41
N ARG A 301 -15.12 -7.78 -7.11
CA ARG A 301 -15.03 -8.93 -6.20
C ARG A 301 -16.35 -9.68 -6.04
N VAL A 302 -17.47 -8.96 -5.99
CA VAL A 302 -18.81 -9.54 -5.86
C VAL A 302 -19.20 -10.24 -7.16
N GLN A 303 -18.95 -9.59 -8.31
CA GLN A 303 -19.14 -10.22 -9.62
C GLN A 303 -18.34 -11.52 -9.76
N ALA A 304 -17.05 -11.48 -9.42
CA ALA A 304 -16.18 -12.65 -9.45
C ALA A 304 -16.70 -13.80 -8.58
N MET A 305 -17.24 -13.50 -7.38
CA MET A 305 -17.85 -14.51 -6.52
C MET A 305 -19.08 -15.14 -7.17
N HIS A 306 -19.97 -14.34 -7.75
CA HIS A 306 -21.15 -14.85 -8.46
C HIS A 306 -20.75 -15.71 -9.66
N GLU A 307 -19.75 -15.27 -10.43
CA GLU A 307 -19.22 -16.00 -11.58
C GLU A 307 -18.56 -17.32 -11.20
N GLY A 308 -17.76 -17.33 -10.13
CA GLY A 308 -17.20 -18.55 -9.56
C GLY A 308 -18.29 -19.54 -9.16
N ARG A 309 -19.37 -19.06 -8.51
CA ARG A 309 -20.54 -19.90 -8.17
C ARG A 309 -21.24 -20.42 -9.42
N ARG A 310 -21.41 -19.62 -10.48
CA ARG A 310 -22.01 -20.06 -11.76
C ARG A 310 -21.14 -21.14 -12.43
N ARG A 311 -19.83 -20.92 -12.56
CA ARG A 311 -18.88 -21.88 -13.15
C ARG A 311 -18.86 -23.19 -12.36
N ALA A 312 -18.87 -23.13 -11.02
CA ALA A 312 -18.94 -24.32 -10.18
C ALA A 312 -20.25 -25.10 -10.35
N ARG A 313 -21.40 -24.41 -10.47
CA ARG A 313 -22.70 -25.05 -10.76
C ARG A 313 -22.72 -25.72 -12.13
N ALA A 314 -22.21 -25.05 -13.17
CA ALA A 314 -22.13 -25.61 -14.51
C ALA A 314 -21.23 -26.85 -14.57
N ARG A 315 -20.07 -26.84 -13.90
CA ARG A 315 -19.18 -28.01 -13.79
C ARG A 315 -19.86 -29.18 -13.08
N ARG A 316 -20.62 -28.93 -12.01
CA ARG A 316 -21.38 -29.98 -11.30
C ARG A 316 -22.48 -30.56 -12.18
N ALA A 317 -23.23 -29.73 -12.91
CA ALA A 317 -24.26 -30.19 -13.83
C ALA A 317 -23.69 -31.02 -14.99
N ALA A 318 -22.49 -30.67 -15.48
CA ALA A 318 -21.79 -31.44 -16.53
C ALA A 318 -21.14 -32.74 -16.02
N GLN A 319 -21.05 -32.95 -14.69
CA GLN A 319 -20.49 -34.14 -14.05
C GLN A 319 -21.56 -35.05 -13.42
N SER A 320 -22.83 -34.65 -13.50
CA SER A 320 -23.95 -35.53 -13.14
C SER A 320 -24.26 -36.44 -14.34
N PRO A 321 -24.25 -37.78 -14.16
CA PRO A 321 -24.50 -38.75 -15.23
C PRO A 321 -25.94 -38.69 -15.76
#